data_AF-A0A831LUT8-F1
#
_entry.id   AF-A0A831LUT8-F1
#
_cell.length_a   1.000
_cell.length_b   1.000
_cell.length_c   1.000
_cell.angle_alpha   90.00
_cell.angle_beta   90.00
_cell.angle_gamma   90.00
#
_symmetry.space_group_name_H-M   'P 1'
#
loop_
_entity.id
_entity.type
_entity.pdbx_description
1 polymer ?
#
loop_
_entity_poly.entity_id
_entity_poly.type
_entity_poly.pdbx_seq_one_letter_code
_entity_poly.pdbx_strand_id
1 'polypeptide(L)' 'MTALELKNVLIHKIAAINDVSFLKAIQTIIDAKTDHEVLPLTSEQKDEIMVSKKEIEMGLFVNHESLDEEIITWLKEK' A
#
# COMPACT_ATOMS: atom_id res chain seq x y z
N MET A 1 27.52 -5.62 20.23
CA MET A 1 26.75 -5.53 18.98
C MET A 1 25.39 -4.95 19.30
N THR A 2 25.08 -3.76 18.80
CA THR A 2 23.77 -3.11 18.97
C THR A 2 22.78 -3.60 17.90
N ALA A 3 21.47 -3.35 18.10
CA ALA A 3 20.46 -3.69 17.10
C ALA A 3 20.72 -2.99 15.75
N LEU A 4 21.26 -1.76 15.79
CA LEU A 4 21.64 -0.99 14.61
C LEU A 4 22.81 -1.64 13.85
N GLU A 5 23.85 -2.04 14.58
CA GLU A 5 25.01 -2.75 14.01
C GLU A 5 24.60 -4.06 13.36
N LEU A 6 23.72 -4.84 14.01
CA LEU A 6 23.20 -6.09 13.45
C LEU A 6 22.41 -5.85 12.15
N LYS A 7 21.54 -4.84 12.11
CA LYS A 7 20.78 -4.49 10.90
C LYS A 7 21.71 -4.16 9.73
N ASN A 8 22.75 -3.35 9.95
CA ASN A 8 23.71 -3.00 8.92
C ASN A 8 24.46 -4.23 8.37
N VAL A 9 24.90 -5.13 9.26
CA VAL A 9 25.55 -6.39 8.84
C VAL A 9 24.61 -7.25 8.00
N LEU A 10 23.33 -7.35 8.36
CA LEU A 10 22.34 -8.13 7.61
C LEU A 10 22.08 -7.52 6.22
N ILE A 11 21.96 -6.19 6.11
CA ILE A 11 21.79 -5.51 4.82
C ILE A 11 22.95 -5.84 3.88
N HIS A 12 24.19 -5.75 4.36
CA HIS A 12 25.37 -6.08 3.55
C HIS A 12 25.39 -7.55 3.10
N LYS A 13 24.98 -8.48 3.98
CA LYS A 13 24.92 -9.91 3.62
C LYS A 13 23.84 -10.19 2.58
N ILE A 14 22.66 -9.58 2.71
CA ILE A 14 21.56 -9.72 1.76
C ILE A 14 21.95 -9.15 0.40
N ALA A 15 22.63 -8.00 0.36
CA ALA A 15 23.09 -7.38 -0.88
C ALA A 15 24.08 -8.25 -1.69
N ALA A 16 24.76 -9.20 -1.05
CA ALA A 16 25.68 -10.13 -1.70
C ALA A 16 24.99 -11.40 -2.26
N ILE A 17 23.70 -11.60 -1.97
CA ILE A 17 22.95 -12.78 -2.43
C ILE A 17 22.38 -12.50 -3.83
N ASN A 18 22.75 -13.34 -4.80
CA ASN A 18 22.22 -13.27 -6.17
C ASN A 18 21.07 -14.26 -6.42
N ASP A 19 20.87 -15.23 -5.53
CA ASP A 19 19.84 -16.26 -5.68
C ASP A 19 18.47 -15.73 -5.22
N VAL A 20 17.56 -15.63 -6.18
CA VAL A 20 16.20 -15.12 -5.98
C VAL A 20 15.38 -15.99 -5.03
N SER A 21 15.59 -17.30 -5.00
CA SER A 21 14.87 -18.23 -4.11
C SER A 21 15.24 -17.96 -2.64
N PHE A 22 16.52 -17.72 -2.37
CA PHE A 22 16.98 -17.33 -1.03
C PHE A 22 16.47 -15.95 -0.63
N LEU A 23 16.48 -14.97 -1.54
CA LEU A 23 15.93 -13.64 -1.26
C LEU A 23 14.43 -13.70 -0.93
N LYS A 24 13.66 -14.51 -1.66
CA LYS A 24 12.23 -14.74 -1.37
C LYS A 24 12.00 -15.38 -0.01
N ALA A 25 12.80 -16.38 0.36
CA ALA A 25 12.68 -17.01 1.68
C ALA A 25 12.98 -16.01 2.81
N ILE A 26 14.01 -15.17 2.65
CA ILE A 26 14.35 -14.11 3.60
C ILE A 26 13.21 -13.10 3.72
N GLN A 27 12.64 -12.66 2.59
CA GLN A 27 11.48 -11.77 2.56
C GLN A 27 10.31 -12.35 3.35
N THR A 28 9.91 -13.61 3.09
CA THR A 28 8.81 -14.26 3.80
C THR A 28 9.04 -14.33 5.31
N ILE A 29 10.28 -14.59 5.75
CA ILE A 29 10.61 -14.62 7.19
C ILE A 29 10.49 -13.22 7.81
N ILE A 30 10.95 -12.18 7.11
CA ILE A 30 10.83 -10.79 7.57
C ILE A 30 9.37 -10.39 7.64
N ASP A 31 8.57 -10.67 6.61
CA ASP A 31 7.14 -10.33 6.57
C ASP A 31 6.36 -11.05 7.68
N ALA A 32 6.68 -12.31 7.98
CA ALA A 32 6.04 -13.07 9.05
C ALA A 32 6.42 -12.62 10.48
N LYS A 33 7.54 -11.89 10.62
CA LYS A 33 8.07 -11.41 11.92
C LYS A 33 7.94 -9.92 12.12
N THR A 34 7.70 -9.18 11.06
CA THR A 34 7.31 -7.79 11.15
C THR A 34 5.88 -7.84 11.63
N ASP A 35 5.64 -7.42 12.87
CA ASP A 35 4.30 -7.00 13.26
C ASP A 35 3.94 -5.93 12.22
N HIS A 36 3.11 -6.29 11.24
CA HIS A 36 2.44 -5.30 10.44
C HIS A 36 1.69 -4.46 11.45
N GLU A 37 2.28 -3.33 11.85
CA GLU A 37 1.58 -2.31 12.60
C GLU A 37 0.38 -1.99 11.70
N VAL A 38 -0.75 -2.59 12.05
CA VAL A 38 -2.02 -2.33 11.39
C VAL A 38 -2.23 -0.85 11.61
N LEU A 39 -1.92 -0.05 10.59
CA LEU A 39 -2.01 1.39 10.69
C LEU A 39 -3.43 1.72 11.09
N PRO A 40 -3.66 2.19 12.33
CA PRO A 40 -5.01 2.38 12.80
C PRO A 40 -5.58 3.57 12.02
N LEU A 41 -6.70 3.34 11.33
CA LEU A 41 -7.43 4.42 10.70
C LEU A 41 -7.90 5.41 11.78
N THR A 42 -7.79 6.71 11.48
CA THR A 42 -8.39 7.75 12.31
C THR A 42 -9.91 7.60 12.31
N SER A 43 -10.59 8.20 13.29
CA SER A 43 -12.06 8.21 13.32
C SER A 43 -12.64 8.84 12.06
N GLU A 44 -12.04 9.93 11.59
CA GLU A 44 -12.44 10.62 10.35
C GLU A 44 -12.34 9.70 9.12
N GLN A 45 -11.23 8.97 8.96
CA GLN A 45 -11.07 8.03 7.86
C GLN A 45 -12.10 6.88 7.91
N LYS A 46 -12.45 6.41 9.10
CA LYS A 46 -13.48 5.38 9.26
C LYS A 46 -14.86 5.90 8.90
N ASP A 47 -15.17 7.14 9.31
CA ASP A 47 -16.44 7.79 9.01
C ASP A 47 -16.57 8.06 7.50
N GLU A 48 -15.51 8.55 6.86
CA GLU A 48 -15.45 8.76 5.41
C GLU A 48 -15.70 7.46 4.64
N ILE A 49 -15.00 6.38 4.99
CA ILE A 49 -15.22 5.06 4.38
C ILE A 49 -16.67 4.57 4.58
N MET A 50 -17.28 4.83 5.75
CA MET A 50 -18.66 4.44 6.02
C MET A 50 -19.64 5.23 5.15
N VAL A 51 -19.40 6.53 4.96
CA VAL A 51 -20.20 7.39 4.08
C VAL A 51 -20.07 6.92 2.64
N SER A 52 -18.85 6.73 2.14
CA SER A 52 -18.63 6.28 0.75
C SER A 52 -19.28 4.93 0.46
N LYS A 53 -19.30 4.00 1.42
CA LYS A 53 -20.02 2.72 1.27
C LYS A 53 -21.53 2.91 1.10
N LYS A 54 -22.14 3.81 1.87
CA LYS A 54 -23.57 4.14 1.74
C LYS A 54 -23.87 4.82 0.41
N GLU A 55 -23.00 5.72 -0.03
CA GLU A 55 -23.13 6.38 -1.34
C GLU A 55 -23.11 5.37 -2.48
N ILE A 56 -22.19 4.40 -2.44
CA ILE A 56 -22.15 3.30 -3.41
C ILE A 56 -23.45 2.49 -3.40
N GLU A 57 -23.98 2.12 -2.22
CA GLU A 57 -25.25 1.40 -2.09
C GLU A 57 -26.44 2.21 -2.65
N MET A 58 -26.40 3.53 -2.52
CA MET A 58 -27.41 4.45 -3.06
C MET A 58 -27.22 4.74 -4.56
N GLY A 59 -26.19 4.19 -5.20
CA GLY A 59 -25.85 4.48 -6.60
C GLY A 59 -25.24 5.87 -6.83
N LEU A 60 -24.82 6.54 -5.75
CA LEU A 60 -24.14 7.84 -5.77
C LEU A 60 -22.64 7.65 -6.01
N PHE A 61 -22.29 6.97 -7.10
CA PHE A 61 -20.91 6.81 -7.54
C PHE A 61 -20.83 7.03 -9.05
N VAL A 62 -19.66 7.48 -9.50
CA VAL A 62 -19.32 7.53 -10.92
C VAL A 62 -18.35 6.40 -11.23
N ASN A 63 -18.52 5.74 -12.37
CA ASN A 63 -17.57 4.74 -12.81
C ASN A 63 -16.32 5.44 -13.38
N HIS A 64 -15.21 4.70 -13.41
CA HIS A 64 -13.92 5.26 -13.85
C HIS A 64 -13.95 5.73 -15.31
N GLU A 65 -14.57 4.97 -16.21
CA GLU A 65 -14.61 5.28 -17.64
C GLU A 65 -15.35 6.59 -17.94
N SER A 66 -16.50 6.79 -17.31
CA SER A 66 -17.32 8.00 -17.43
C SER A 66 -16.63 9.22 -16.83
N LEU A 67 -15.92 9.07 -15.71
CA LEU A 67 -15.13 10.15 -15.13
C LEU A 67 -13.96 10.53 -16.06
N ASP A 68 -13.28 9.55 -16.63
CA ASP A 68 -12.16 9.77 -17.56
C ASP A 68 -12.63 10.49 -18.83
N GLU A 69 -13.78 10.13 -19.39
CA GLU A 69 -14.40 10.82 -20.52
C GLU A 69 -14.73 12.29 -20.21
N GLU A 70 -15.26 12.56 -19.00
CA GLU A 70 -15.54 13.92 -18.53
C GLU A 70 -14.26 14.75 -18.43
N ILE A 71 -13.19 14.19 -17.85
CA ILE A 71 -11.88 14.85 -17.74
C ILE A 71 -11.30 15.13 -19.12
N ILE A 72 -11.36 14.17 -20.06
CA ILE A 72 -10.88 14.35 -21.43
C ILE A 72 -11.66 15.46 -22.15
N THR A 73 -12.97 15.52 -21.93
CA THR A 73 -13.83 16.56 -22.51
C THR A 73 -13.47 17.93 -21.96
N TRP A 74 -13.35 18.06 -20.63
CA TRP A 74 -12.92 19.29 -19.98
C TRP A 74 -11.55 19.79 -20.47
N LEU A 75 -10.60 18.88 -20.69
CA LEU A 75 -9.28 19.22 -21.22
C LEU A 75 -9.30 19.73 -22.67
N LYS A 76 -10.29 19.32 -23.47
CA LYS A 76 -10.44 19.72 -24.88
C LYS A 76 -11.20 21.04 -25.07
N GLU A 77 -12.01 21.43 -24.08
CA GLU A 77 -12.76 22.70 -24.09
C GLU A 77 -11.89 23.93 -23.71
N LYS A 78 -10.58 23.73 -23.49
CA LYS A 78 -9.61 24.77 -23.16
C LYS A 78 -8.58 24.96 -24.27
#